data_AF-A0A013VN78-F1
#
_entry.id   AF-A0A013VN78-F1
#
_cell.length_a   1.000
_cell.length_b   1.000
_cell.length_c   1.000
_cell.angle_alpha   90.00
_cell.angle_beta   90.00
_cell.angle_gamma   90.00
#
_symmetry.space_group_name_H-M   'P 1'
#
loop_
_entity.id
_entity.type
_entity.pdbx_description
1 polymer ?
#
loop_
_entity_poly.entity_id
_entity_poly.type
_entity_poly.pdbx_seq_one_letter_code
_entity_poly.pdbx_strand_id
1 'polypeptide(L)'
;MSLSWLVTGKTLGGTTLYPVRNRLDRETALRLWTERNTWFSNETGKKGQIKSGQLADLALLSDDYFAVPESEIVHLRSVLTVLGGAVVHGQGDYGPIAPVLPRPMPDWSPVATLGGYHHQDPAVQKIAAACGCASSCAVHGHDHAAALRTAVPSSDPQSFWGAFGCGCWAV
;
A
#
# COMPACT_ATOMS: atom_id res chain seq x y z
N MET A 1 -6.00 -4.85 -2.00
CA MET A 1 -7.03 -5.00 -0.94
C MET A 1 -8.17 -5.96 -1.30
N SER A 2 -8.91 -5.78 -2.41
CA SER A 2 -10.04 -6.67 -2.78
C SER A 2 -9.66 -8.13 -3.04
N LEU A 3 -8.56 -8.38 -3.77
CA LEU A 3 -8.05 -9.73 -4.02
C LEU A 3 -7.75 -10.50 -2.73
N SER A 4 -7.12 -9.84 -1.74
CA SER A 4 -6.83 -10.45 -0.44
C SER A 4 -8.12 -10.90 0.26
N TRP A 5 -9.19 -10.10 0.20
CA TRP A 5 -10.46 -10.45 0.83
C TRP A 5 -11.13 -11.65 0.15
N LEU A 6 -11.12 -11.72 -1.19
CA LEU A 6 -11.67 -12.87 -1.93
C LEU A 6 -10.95 -14.18 -1.61
N VAL A 7 -9.63 -14.12 -1.42
CA VAL A 7 -8.79 -15.29 -1.12
C VAL A 7 -8.87 -15.69 0.34
N THR A 8 -8.78 -14.72 1.27
CA THR A 8 -8.67 -15.01 2.71
C THR A 8 -10.01 -15.04 3.44
N GLY A 9 -11.03 -14.34 2.94
CA GLY A 9 -12.27 -14.06 3.65
C GLY A 9 -12.08 -13.26 4.95
N LYS A 10 -10.96 -12.54 5.11
CA LYS A 10 -10.62 -11.78 6.33
C LYS A 10 -10.84 -10.28 6.16
N THR A 11 -11.28 -9.61 7.22
CA THR A 11 -11.29 -8.14 7.30
C THR A 11 -9.86 -7.60 7.36
N LEU A 12 -9.70 -6.27 7.19
CA LEU A 12 -8.41 -5.61 7.43
C LEU A 12 -7.89 -5.80 8.86
N GLY A 13 -8.78 -6.00 9.84
CA GLY A 13 -8.42 -6.33 11.22
C GLY A 13 -8.09 -7.82 11.46
N GLY A 14 -8.06 -8.64 10.41
CA GLY A 14 -7.74 -10.06 10.48
C GLY A 14 -8.92 -10.98 10.86
N THR A 15 -10.09 -10.42 11.19
CA THR A 15 -11.29 -11.19 11.52
C THR A 15 -11.74 -12.02 10.32
N THR A 16 -11.85 -13.34 10.50
CA THR A 16 -12.34 -14.23 9.44
C THR A 16 -13.86 -14.18 9.37
N LEU A 17 -14.39 -13.76 8.22
CA LEU A 17 -15.85 -13.66 7.98
C LEU A 17 -16.42 -14.91 7.30
N TYR A 18 -15.63 -15.59 6.45
CA TYR A 18 -16.11 -16.72 5.66
C TYR A 18 -15.30 -18.01 5.86
N PRO A 19 -15.97 -19.18 5.87
CA PRO A 19 -15.29 -20.48 5.85
C PRO A 19 -14.56 -20.69 4.52
N VAL A 20 -13.55 -21.58 4.50
CA VAL A 20 -12.71 -21.85 3.32
C VAL A 20 -13.53 -22.19 2.07
N ARG A 21 -14.61 -22.99 2.21
CA ARG A 21 -15.50 -23.35 1.10
C ARG A 21 -16.19 -22.18 0.39
N ASN A 22 -16.23 -21.00 1.02
CA ASN A 22 -16.83 -19.79 0.47
C ASN A 22 -15.78 -18.77 0.01
N ARG A 23 -14.50 -19.15 0.01
CA ARG A 23 -13.38 -18.33 -0.49
C ARG A 23 -13.05 -18.74 -1.92
N LEU A 24 -12.38 -17.84 -2.64
CA LEU A 24 -11.92 -18.11 -3.99
C LEU A 24 -10.44 -18.47 -3.99
N ASP A 25 -10.04 -19.36 -4.90
CA ASP A 25 -8.63 -19.51 -5.21
C ASP A 25 -8.08 -18.24 -5.89
N ARG A 26 -6.75 -18.11 -5.90
CA ARG A 26 -6.07 -16.91 -6.38
C ARG A 26 -6.35 -16.63 -7.86
N GLU A 27 -6.38 -17.65 -8.70
CA GLU A 27 -6.61 -17.50 -10.12
C GLU A 27 -8.05 -17.06 -10.39
N THR A 28 -9.03 -17.71 -9.74
CA THR A 28 -10.44 -17.31 -9.84
C THR A 28 -10.63 -15.86 -9.38
N ALA A 29 -10.03 -15.45 -8.26
CA ALA A 29 -10.09 -14.09 -7.77
C ALA A 29 -9.47 -13.09 -8.77
N LEU A 30 -8.31 -13.42 -9.35
CA LEU A 30 -7.66 -12.58 -10.36
C LEU A 30 -8.51 -12.44 -11.62
N ARG A 31 -9.03 -13.55 -12.15
CA ARG A 31 -9.91 -13.55 -13.33
C ARG A 31 -11.17 -12.73 -13.10
N LEU A 32 -11.77 -12.77 -11.89
CA LEU A 32 -12.90 -11.92 -11.56
C LEU A 32 -12.56 -10.44 -11.58
N TRP A 33 -11.34 -10.08 -11.16
CA TRP A 33 -10.89 -8.69 -11.12
C TRP A 33 -10.36 -8.15 -12.45
N THR A 34 -10.07 -9.01 -13.44
CA THR A 34 -9.52 -8.61 -14.74
C THR A 34 -10.41 -8.97 -15.93
N GLU A 35 -10.64 -10.26 -16.16
CA GLU A 35 -11.30 -10.79 -17.37
C GLU A 35 -12.82 -10.84 -17.21
N ARG A 36 -13.30 -11.41 -16.11
CA ARG A 36 -14.72 -11.76 -15.95
C ARG A 36 -15.57 -10.57 -15.53
N ASN A 37 -15.00 -9.42 -15.22
CA ASN A 37 -15.77 -8.20 -14.95
C ASN A 37 -16.00 -7.33 -16.20
N THR A 38 -15.35 -7.61 -17.33
CA THR A 38 -15.40 -6.74 -18.52
C THR A 38 -16.77 -6.67 -19.17
N TRP A 39 -17.64 -7.66 -18.93
CA TRP A 39 -19.02 -7.62 -19.41
C TRP A 39 -19.78 -6.44 -18.79
N PHE A 40 -19.46 -6.08 -17.54
CA PHE A 40 -20.12 -4.99 -16.83
C PHE A 40 -19.89 -3.63 -17.51
N SER A 41 -18.74 -3.47 -18.18
CA SER A 41 -18.37 -2.26 -18.91
C SER A 41 -18.50 -2.39 -20.44
N ASN A 42 -19.11 -3.47 -20.96
CA ASN A 42 -19.18 -3.76 -22.40
C ASN A 42 -17.80 -3.81 -23.11
N GLU A 43 -16.79 -4.31 -22.40
CA GLU A 43 -15.40 -4.41 -22.89
C GLU A 43 -14.92 -5.86 -23.02
N THR A 44 -15.84 -6.82 -23.05
CA THR A 44 -15.52 -8.24 -23.26
C THR A 44 -14.68 -8.42 -24.52
N GLY A 45 -13.54 -9.09 -24.36
CA GLY A 45 -12.59 -9.33 -25.44
C GLY A 45 -11.71 -8.13 -25.81
N LYS A 46 -11.90 -6.95 -25.20
CA LYS A 46 -11.06 -5.76 -25.44
C LYS A 46 -9.92 -5.63 -24.42
N LYS A 47 -10.13 -6.05 -23.17
CA LYS A 47 -9.14 -5.96 -22.09
C LYS A 47 -9.33 -7.08 -21.06
N GLY A 48 -8.49 -7.09 -20.03
CA GLY A 48 -8.61 -7.99 -18.89
C GLY A 48 -7.70 -9.23 -18.96
N GLN A 49 -6.99 -9.43 -20.06
CA GLN A 49 -6.02 -10.51 -20.25
C GLN A 49 -4.76 -10.01 -20.95
N ILE A 50 -3.62 -10.65 -20.66
CA ILE A 50 -2.41 -10.50 -21.46
C ILE A 50 -2.56 -11.39 -22.69
N LYS A 51 -3.15 -10.83 -23.75
CA LYS A 51 -3.51 -11.56 -24.97
C LYS A 51 -3.45 -10.65 -26.19
N SER A 52 -2.91 -11.18 -27.29
CA SER A 52 -2.91 -10.46 -28.58
C SER A 52 -4.32 -10.04 -28.99
N GLY A 53 -4.45 -8.80 -29.48
CA GLY A 53 -5.73 -8.19 -29.86
C GLY A 53 -6.46 -7.45 -28.72
N GLN A 54 -5.97 -7.52 -27.48
CA GLN A 54 -6.47 -6.71 -26.37
C GLN A 54 -5.62 -5.45 -26.14
N LEU A 55 -6.18 -4.48 -25.41
CA LEU A 55 -5.47 -3.28 -24.97
C LEU A 55 -4.20 -3.65 -24.18
N ALA A 56 -3.14 -2.90 -24.41
CA ALA A 56 -1.89 -3.00 -23.65
C ALA A 56 -2.02 -2.28 -22.29
N ASP A 57 -3.01 -2.71 -21.50
CA ASP A 57 -3.28 -2.26 -20.14
C ASP A 57 -2.74 -3.32 -19.18
N LEU A 58 -1.65 -3.01 -18.47
CA LEU A 58 -1.04 -3.95 -17.54
C LEU A 58 -0.47 -3.25 -16.30
N ALA A 59 -0.37 -4.02 -15.22
CA ALA A 59 0.30 -3.60 -14.00
C ALA A 59 1.35 -4.65 -13.62
N LEU A 60 2.55 -4.18 -13.30
CA LEU A 60 3.58 -5.01 -12.68
C LEU A 60 3.45 -4.85 -11.16
N LEU A 61 3.31 -5.96 -10.46
CA LEU A 61 3.19 -5.97 -9.01
C LEU A 61 4.56 -5.99 -8.33
N SER A 62 4.62 -5.52 -7.08
CA SER A 62 5.84 -5.53 -6.28
C SER A 62 6.41 -6.92 -6.03
N ASP A 63 5.54 -7.93 -6.00
CA ASP A 63 5.88 -9.32 -5.71
C ASP A 63 4.95 -10.27 -6.48
N ASP A 64 5.29 -11.56 -6.50
CA ASP A 64 4.48 -12.58 -7.18
C ASP A 64 3.21 -12.90 -6.40
N TYR A 65 2.07 -12.43 -6.93
CA TYR A 65 0.74 -12.68 -6.39
C TYR A 65 0.42 -14.16 -6.22
N PHE A 66 1.01 -15.09 -6.96
CA PHE A 66 0.74 -16.52 -6.81
C PHE A 66 1.61 -17.18 -5.73
N ALA A 67 2.76 -16.60 -5.39
CA ALA A 67 3.73 -17.18 -4.46
C ALA A 67 3.72 -16.57 -3.05
N VAL A 68 3.37 -15.28 -2.91
CA VAL A 68 3.38 -14.63 -1.58
C VAL A 68 2.39 -15.27 -0.61
N PRO A 69 2.67 -15.32 0.72
CA PRO A 69 1.68 -15.72 1.73
C PRO A 69 0.35 -14.97 1.60
N GLU A 70 -0.77 -15.60 1.99
CA GLU A 70 -2.09 -14.95 1.84
C GLU A 70 -2.21 -13.62 2.61
N SER A 71 -1.53 -13.50 3.75
CA SER A 71 -1.47 -12.27 4.55
C SER A 71 -0.74 -11.13 3.83
N GLU A 72 0.15 -11.45 2.89
CA GLU A 72 0.95 -10.47 2.15
C GLU A 72 0.21 -9.92 0.92
N ILE A 73 -0.85 -10.61 0.44
CA ILE A 73 -1.62 -10.17 -0.74
C ILE A 73 -2.14 -8.73 -0.58
N VAL A 74 -2.51 -8.32 0.64
CA VAL A 74 -3.03 -6.97 0.90
C VAL A 74 -1.99 -5.88 0.69
N HIS A 75 -0.71 -6.22 0.77
CA HIS A 75 0.43 -5.30 0.68
C HIS A 75 1.02 -5.19 -0.74
N LEU A 76 0.58 -6.04 -1.67
CA LEU A 76 0.96 -5.93 -3.08
C LEU A 76 0.54 -4.58 -3.66
N ARG A 77 1.45 -3.95 -4.40
CA ARG A 77 1.23 -2.67 -5.08
C ARG A 77 1.72 -2.71 -6.52
N SER A 78 1.22 -1.82 -7.36
CA SER A 78 1.75 -1.62 -8.72
C SER A 78 3.05 -0.82 -8.66
N VAL A 79 4.15 -1.41 -9.16
CA VAL A 79 5.44 -0.73 -9.35
C VAL A 79 5.58 -0.12 -10.74
N LEU A 80 4.78 -0.59 -11.71
CA LEU A 80 4.67 -0.04 -13.07
C LEU A 80 3.25 -0.24 -13.56
N THR A 81 2.63 0.82 -14.08
CA THR A 81 1.33 0.73 -14.76
C THR A 81 1.48 1.24 -16.19
N VAL A 82 1.00 0.45 -17.14
CA VAL A 82 0.93 0.78 -18.56
C VAL A 82 -0.53 0.83 -18.97
N LEU A 83 -0.92 1.87 -19.68
CA LEU A 83 -2.27 2.04 -20.26
C LEU A 83 -2.15 2.31 -21.74
N GLY A 84 -2.83 1.52 -22.57
CA GLY A 84 -2.79 1.62 -24.03
C GLY A 84 -1.37 1.55 -24.60
N GLY A 85 -0.43 0.90 -23.91
CA GLY A 85 0.98 0.83 -24.29
C GLY A 85 1.86 2.00 -23.81
N ALA A 86 1.29 3.00 -23.12
CA ALA A 86 2.04 4.09 -22.52
C ALA A 86 2.26 3.87 -21.02
N VAL A 87 3.47 4.13 -20.54
CA VAL A 87 3.75 4.13 -19.09
C VAL A 87 3.07 5.33 -18.45
N VAL A 88 2.22 5.09 -17.44
CA VAL A 88 1.49 6.15 -16.72
C VAL A 88 1.87 6.26 -15.25
N HIS A 89 2.54 5.24 -14.71
CA HIS A 89 3.00 5.20 -13.33
C HIS A 89 4.23 4.31 -13.23
N GLY A 90 5.20 4.70 -12.41
CA GLY A 90 6.40 3.91 -12.14
C GLY A 90 7.00 4.26 -10.78
N GLN A 91 7.54 3.26 -10.10
CA GLN A 91 8.27 3.38 -8.84
C GLN A 91 9.63 2.69 -8.95
N GLY A 92 10.59 3.11 -8.11
CA GLY A 92 11.94 2.54 -8.11
C GLY A 92 12.59 2.65 -9.48
N ASP A 93 13.02 1.52 -10.02
CA ASP A 93 13.71 1.41 -11.31
C ASP A 93 12.87 1.91 -12.51
N TYR A 94 11.55 1.96 -12.37
CA TYR A 94 10.63 2.46 -13.40
C TYR A 94 10.34 3.97 -13.28
N GLY A 95 10.83 4.64 -12.23
CA GLY A 95 10.65 6.08 -12.03
C GLY A 95 11.14 6.92 -13.23
N PRO A 96 12.33 6.67 -13.80
CA PRO A 96 12.85 7.46 -14.93
C PRO A 96 12.03 7.39 -16.22
N ILE A 97 11.23 6.32 -16.41
CA ILE A 97 10.39 6.14 -17.60
C ILE A 97 8.93 6.54 -17.38
N ALA A 98 8.56 6.90 -16.15
CA ALA A 98 7.22 7.29 -15.79
C ALA A 98 7.00 8.80 -15.96
N PRO A 99 5.79 9.25 -16.31
CA PRO A 99 5.48 10.67 -16.34
C PRO A 99 5.54 11.26 -14.93
N VAL A 100 5.93 12.54 -14.85
CA VAL A 100 5.88 13.30 -13.59
C VAL A 100 4.41 13.52 -13.22
N LEU A 101 3.99 12.97 -12.08
CA LEU A 101 2.62 13.12 -11.60
C LEU A 101 2.41 14.53 -11.00
N PRO A 102 1.21 15.12 -11.19
CA PRO A 102 0.88 16.37 -10.51
C PRO A 102 0.83 16.19 -8.99
N ARG A 103 1.03 17.27 -8.25
CA ARG A 103 0.91 17.26 -6.79
C ARG A 103 -0.51 16.78 -6.38
N PRO A 104 -0.64 15.94 -5.34
CA PRO A 104 -1.93 15.57 -4.80
C PRO A 104 -2.76 16.81 -4.43
N MET A 105 -4.02 16.84 -4.86
CA MET A 105 -4.99 17.86 -4.47
C MET A 105 -5.97 17.32 -3.41
N PRO A 106 -6.55 18.18 -2.57
CA PRO A 106 -6.27 19.62 -2.43
C PRO A 106 -4.94 19.90 -1.71
N ASP A 107 -4.46 21.15 -1.74
CA ASP A 107 -3.16 21.52 -1.16
C ASP A 107 -3.03 21.22 0.34
N TRP A 108 -4.14 21.25 1.08
CA TRP A 108 -4.17 20.88 2.50
C TRP A 108 -4.12 19.36 2.74
N SER A 109 -4.16 18.54 1.69
CA SER A 109 -4.19 17.08 1.82
C SER A 109 -2.96 16.58 2.58
N PRO A 110 -3.13 15.80 3.66
CA PRO A 110 -2.01 15.17 4.36
C PRO A 110 -1.16 14.30 3.43
N VAL A 111 -1.71 13.79 2.33
CA VAL A 111 -0.95 13.00 1.34
C VAL A 111 0.12 13.84 0.65
N ALA A 112 -0.09 15.16 0.52
CA ALA A 112 0.90 16.07 -0.07
C ALA A 112 2.12 16.29 0.84
N THR A 113 2.00 16.05 2.15
CA THR A 113 3.07 16.30 3.14
C THR A 113 3.63 15.02 3.76
N LEU A 114 2.76 14.06 4.10
CA LEU A 114 3.09 12.79 4.75
C LEU A 114 3.23 11.62 3.77
N GLY A 115 2.79 11.78 2.53
CA GLY A 115 2.69 10.70 1.55
C GLY A 115 1.46 9.81 1.75
N GLY A 116 1.42 8.67 1.05
CA GLY A 116 0.27 7.75 1.06
C GLY A 116 0.29 6.74 2.21
N TYR A 117 -0.90 6.40 2.73
CA TYR A 117 -1.14 5.48 3.86
C TYR A 117 -0.52 4.07 3.73
N HIS A 118 -0.17 3.64 2.52
CA HIS A 118 0.34 2.29 2.26
C HIS A 118 1.85 2.23 2.01
N HIS A 119 2.57 3.35 2.17
CA HIS A 119 4.01 3.35 2.03
C HIS A 119 4.70 3.00 3.35
N GLN A 120 4.48 1.76 3.84
CA GLN A 120 5.36 1.25 4.88
C GLN A 120 6.70 0.94 4.23
N ASP A 121 7.71 1.75 4.57
CA ASP A 121 9.08 1.49 4.17
C ASP A 121 9.50 0.12 4.76
N PRO A 122 9.85 -0.88 3.93
CA PRO A 122 10.23 -2.20 4.42
C PRO A 122 11.44 -2.15 5.36
N ALA A 123 12.26 -1.09 5.33
CA ALA A 123 13.29 -0.85 6.33
C ALA A 123 12.69 -0.57 7.72
N VAL A 124 11.57 0.15 7.82
CA VAL A 124 10.86 0.39 9.09
C VAL A 124 10.32 -0.91 9.66
N GLN A 125 9.73 -1.77 8.83
CA GLN A 125 9.25 -3.07 9.29
C GLN A 125 10.39 -3.99 9.74
N LYS A 126 11.52 -4.01 9.02
CA LYS A 126 12.72 -4.76 9.43
C LYS A 126 13.33 -4.26 10.73
N ILE A 127 13.37 -2.93 10.94
CA ILE A 127 13.84 -2.32 12.19
C ILE A 127 12.88 -2.66 13.34
N ALA A 128 11.57 -2.53 13.13
CA ALA A 128 10.56 -2.89 14.12
C ALA A 128 10.63 -4.38 14.52
N ALA A 129 10.87 -5.27 13.55
CA ALA A 129 11.05 -6.70 13.79
C ALA A 129 12.37 -7.04 14.51
N ALA A 130 13.45 -6.27 14.27
CA ALA A 130 14.75 -6.48 14.89
C ALA A 130 14.78 -6.09 16.39
N CYS A 131 13.88 -5.20 16.83
CA CYS A 131 13.88 -4.70 18.21
C CYS A 131 13.26 -5.64 19.26
N GLY A 132 12.65 -6.78 18.87
CA GLY A 132 12.31 -7.88 19.79
C GLY A 132 11.28 -7.59 20.89
N CYS A 133 10.44 -6.55 20.78
CA CYS A 133 9.47 -6.20 21.82
C CYS A 133 8.20 -7.08 21.73
N ALA A 134 8.00 -7.96 22.72
CA ALA A 134 6.91 -8.95 22.77
C ALA A 134 5.51 -8.41 23.19
N SER A 135 5.32 -7.08 23.31
CA SER A 135 4.05 -6.51 23.79
C SER A 135 3.61 -5.29 22.99
N SER A 136 2.60 -5.49 22.13
CA SER A 136 1.89 -4.42 21.43
C SER A 136 0.72 -3.90 22.28
N CYS A 137 0.79 -2.64 22.75
CA CYS A 137 -0.37 -1.94 23.26
C CYS A 137 -0.90 -1.01 22.16
N ALA A 138 -2.03 -1.39 21.54
CA ALA A 138 -2.61 -0.73 20.36
C ALA A 138 -3.22 0.67 20.63
N VAL A 139 -3.02 1.24 21.82
CA VAL A 139 -3.59 2.55 22.18
C VAL A 139 -2.59 3.69 21.96
N HIS A 140 -1.29 3.43 22.14
CA HIS A 140 -0.21 4.35 21.80
C HIS A 140 0.98 3.53 21.28
N GLY A 141 1.04 3.32 19.96
CA GLY A 141 2.24 2.76 19.34
C GLY A 141 3.36 3.78 19.42
N HIS A 142 4.38 3.54 20.22
CA HIS A 142 5.59 4.36 20.17
C HIS A 142 6.51 3.76 19.09
N ASP A 143 6.41 4.36 17.92
CA ASP A 143 7.21 4.04 16.75
C ASP A 143 8.66 4.52 16.95
N HIS A 144 9.52 3.63 17.46
CA HIS A 144 10.95 3.91 17.64
C HIS A 144 11.65 4.25 16.32
N ALA A 145 11.16 3.73 15.18
CA ALA A 145 11.74 4.06 13.89
C ALA A 145 11.41 5.50 13.48
N ALA A 146 10.21 6.00 13.83
CA ALA A 146 9.88 7.41 13.70
C ALA A 146 10.73 8.30 14.63
N ALA A 147 10.93 7.90 15.89
CA ALA A 147 11.78 8.63 16.84
C ALA A 147 13.25 8.69 16.39
N LEU A 148 13.79 7.61 15.82
CA LEU A 148 15.16 7.56 15.31
C LEU A 148 15.35 8.42 14.04
N ARG A 149 14.31 8.55 13.21
CA ARG A 149 14.34 9.34 11.96
C ARG A 149 14.01 10.81 12.17
N THR A 150 13.50 11.19 13.34
CA THR A 150 13.11 12.57 13.63
C THR A 150 14.26 13.30 14.33
N ALA A 151 14.71 14.39 13.73
CA ALA A 151 15.65 15.31 14.37
C ALA A 151 14.90 16.13 15.44
N VAL A 152 14.64 15.50 16.59
CA VAL A 152 14.02 16.18 17.74
C VAL A 152 15.10 17.03 18.43
N PRO A 153 14.87 18.33 18.70
CA PRO A 153 15.86 19.22 19.30
C PRO A 153 16.00 18.97 20.82
N SER A 154 16.51 17.79 21.18
CA SER A 154 16.62 17.32 22.58
C SER A 154 17.59 18.14 23.44
N SER A 155 18.45 18.95 22.83
CA SER A 155 19.38 19.84 23.51
C SER A 155 18.77 21.17 23.95
N ASP A 156 17.58 21.54 23.44
CA ASP A 156 16.88 22.76 23.82
C ASP A 156 15.48 22.43 24.35
N PRO A 157 15.24 22.53 25.67
CA PRO A 157 13.95 22.26 26.27
C PRO A 157 12.79 23.05 25.65
N GLN A 158 13.02 24.31 25.25
CA GLN A 158 11.96 25.15 24.67
C GLN A 158 11.55 24.67 23.28
N SER A 159 12.52 24.42 22.40
CA SER A 159 12.26 23.84 21.08
C SER A 159 11.72 22.40 21.16
N PHE A 160 12.19 21.62 22.14
CA PHE A 160 11.71 20.26 22.39
C PHE A 160 10.21 20.24 22.69
N TRP A 161 9.76 21.04 23.67
CA TRP A 161 8.34 21.12 24.03
C TRP A 161 7.51 21.86 22.98
N GLY A 162 8.10 22.82 22.26
CA GLY A 162 7.46 23.52 21.15
C GLY A 162 7.10 22.60 19.97
N ALA A 163 7.91 21.58 19.69
CA ALA A 163 7.67 20.60 18.60
C ALA A 163 6.46 19.68 18.86
N PHE A 164 6.04 19.51 20.11
CA PHE A 164 4.89 18.68 20.49
C PHE A 164 3.56 19.45 20.61
N GLY A 165 3.56 20.78 20.37
CA GLY A 165 2.37 21.62 20.37
C GLY A 165 1.86 21.98 21.77
N CYS A 166 1.80 23.30 22.04
CA CYS A 166 1.19 23.94 23.21
C CYS A 166 1.84 23.70 24.59
N GLY A 167 3.07 24.19 24.78
CA GLY A 167 3.69 24.34 26.10
C GLY A 167 3.29 25.65 26.80
N CYS A 168 2.06 25.77 27.30
CA CYS A 168 1.63 26.90 28.13
C CYS A 168 1.81 26.68 29.65
N TRP A 169 2.51 25.61 30.08
CA TRP A 169 2.64 25.29 31.51
C TRP A 169 4.02 24.72 31.83
N ALA A 170 5.04 25.58 31.84
CA ALA A 170 6.30 25.32 32.51
C ALA A 170 6.90 26.66 32.95
N VAL A 171 6.52 27.09 34.15
CA VAL A 171 7.33 27.95 35.04
C VAL A 171 7.85 27.07 36.16
#